data_AF-A0A1U9NZ24-F1
#
_entry.id   AF-A0A1U9NZ24-F1
#
_cell.length_a   1.000
_cell.length_b   1.000
_cell.length_c   1.000
_cell.angle_alpha   90.00
_cell.angle_beta   90.00
_cell.angle_gamma   90.00
#
_symmetry.space_group_name_H-M   'P 1'
#
loop_
_entity.id
_entity.type
_entity.pdbx_description
1 polymer ?
#
loop_
_entity_poly.entity_id
_entity_poly.type
_entity_poly.pdbx_seq_one_letter_code
_entity_poly.pdbx_strand_id
1 'polypeptide(L)'
;MSTPPPPSQPPSGGFGAPQDPPPGGFGAPTPPAGPPAGPPAPPAGPPAAAPQPPAGQPAYGYPQPDPGYGYPQPPTVPAQYGRPLPSAQPPAGGGGGGDKRTQLTIVGAALLAIVLIVGGGLWYASGDGDGGTTAQSDPSASPGGDKNQASTPGTEKVPGNPKSKILYNQPLPTVTDLVSVNGSWLTDTTYVKSDVSKVVGYNLVDGGKKWEVPLTGEVCGATHHVSENKTAILFRPAQPTVENKYPPCTEVGVIDLEAGKLAWSGNIKSANGGDKPVQFSEITLSGKTVAAAGVSSGGAAWNLADGKNLWQPKVDGESCRDTGYAGGEALGVIRKCGQHPNYTLNAQILDPATGAPTASYKLSQGIEYAHIVSTKPFVVAADVGDNAKGGKGVSDLFVVDPKGELKARIPLAAGTFAAKCGSTDVEKCSNMVVGNGKIYVPSAEHQGQSPTGRTNELLSFDLETGKQTTDRADAGERYTMYPLRMDGSNIIAYKVPPYDKGGQIVSIDGRTMKETLLMENPADKDIRRAETSFSPEFSSELRYRGGKLFMSKQNVSKPYSTDPEYLFVSFTAS
;
A
#
# COMPACT_ATOMS: atom_id res chain seq x y z
N MET A 1 5.35 48.57 51.43
CA MET A 1 3.92 48.50 51.04
C MET A 1 3.74 49.46 49.89
N SER A 2 3.31 48.96 48.73
CA SER A 2 2.55 49.68 47.67
C SER A 2 2.27 48.68 46.55
N THR A 3 1.00 48.36 46.37
CA THR A 3 0.42 47.43 45.39
C THR A 3 0.33 48.08 44.00
N PRO A 4 0.53 47.33 42.89
CA PRO A 4 0.36 47.83 41.53
C PRO A 4 -1.12 47.89 41.07
N PRO A 5 -1.45 48.72 40.07
CA PRO A 5 -2.83 48.99 39.62
C PRO A 5 -3.41 47.90 38.68
N PRO A 6 -4.75 47.83 38.52
CA PRO A 6 -5.43 46.79 37.76
C PRO A 6 -5.44 47.01 36.24
N PRO A 7 -5.58 45.94 35.43
CA PRO A 7 -5.59 46.02 33.96
C PRO A 7 -6.94 46.42 33.36
N SER A 8 -6.85 47.08 32.21
CA SER A 8 -7.88 47.71 31.37
C SER A 8 -8.88 46.76 30.71
N GLN A 9 -10.15 47.19 30.63
CA GLN A 9 -11.26 46.55 29.89
C GLN A 9 -11.21 46.83 28.37
N PRO A 10 -11.69 45.90 27.51
CA PRO A 10 -11.96 46.12 26.10
C PRO A 10 -13.39 46.66 25.81
N PRO A 11 -13.64 47.31 24.65
CA PRO A 11 -14.88 48.04 24.36
C PRO A 11 -16.07 47.16 23.95
N SER A 12 -17.26 47.68 24.26
CA SER A 12 -18.60 47.14 24.02
C SER A 12 -19.06 47.25 22.57
N GLY A 13 -19.52 46.14 21.97
CA GLY A 13 -20.26 46.08 20.70
C GLY A 13 -21.50 45.18 20.85
N GLY A 14 -22.68 45.73 20.56
CA GLY A 14 -23.98 45.11 20.83
C GLY A 14 -24.46 44.15 19.73
N PHE A 15 -25.18 43.10 20.15
CA PHE A 15 -25.95 42.19 19.30
C PHE A 15 -27.45 42.52 19.41
N GLY A 16 -28.14 42.59 18.27
CA GLY A 16 -29.58 42.86 18.16
C GLY A 16 -30.48 41.70 18.58
N ALA A 17 -31.75 42.02 18.84
CA ALA A 17 -32.78 41.14 19.43
C ALA A 17 -33.36 40.09 18.45
N PRO A 18 -33.97 39.00 18.95
CA PRO A 18 -34.55 37.93 18.12
C PRO A 18 -35.89 38.32 17.47
N GLN A 19 -36.17 37.81 16.27
CA GLN A 19 -37.47 37.91 15.58
C GLN A 19 -38.39 36.73 15.91
N ASP A 20 -39.68 37.03 16.07
CA ASP A 20 -40.78 36.08 16.34
C ASP A 20 -41.11 35.15 15.16
N PRO A 21 -41.59 33.91 15.40
CA PRO A 21 -42.04 32.99 14.36
C PRO A 21 -43.50 33.24 13.91
N PRO A 22 -43.85 32.96 12.63
CA PRO A 22 -45.23 33.09 12.13
C PRO A 22 -46.15 31.92 12.55
N PRO A 23 -47.49 32.12 12.58
CA PRO A 23 -48.44 31.19 13.22
C PRO A 23 -49.17 30.23 12.25
N GLY A 24 -49.42 28.99 12.74
CA GLY A 24 -50.38 28.00 12.21
C GLY A 24 -49.75 26.90 11.35
N GLY A 25 -50.13 25.61 11.37
CA GLY A 25 -51.18 24.84 12.04
C GLY A 25 -51.23 23.46 11.36
N PHE A 26 -51.45 22.37 12.14
CA PHE A 26 -51.49 20.98 11.65
C PHE A 26 -52.76 20.67 10.83
N GLY A 27 -52.65 19.88 9.75
CA GLY A 27 -53.80 19.38 8.98
C GLY A 27 -53.49 18.21 8.01
N ALA A 28 -54.21 17.11 8.26
CA ALA A 28 -54.56 15.86 7.53
C ALA A 28 -54.21 15.61 6.03
N PRO A 29 -54.19 14.33 5.58
CA PRO A 29 -53.77 13.91 4.24
C PRO A 29 -54.89 13.93 3.18
N THR A 30 -54.54 14.22 1.92
CA THR A 30 -55.42 14.18 0.73
C THR A 30 -55.03 13.08 -0.27
N PRO A 31 -55.99 12.54 -1.07
CA PRO A 31 -55.83 11.33 -1.89
C PRO A 31 -55.21 11.58 -3.29
N PRO A 32 -54.81 10.52 -4.02
CA PRO A 32 -53.93 10.64 -5.19
C PRO A 32 -54.68 11.01 -6.48
N ALA A 33 -54.08 11.88 -7.29
CA ALA A 33 -54.55 12.25 -8.62
C ALA A 33 -53.53 11.88 -9.71
N GLY A 34 -53.99 11.04 -10.65
CA GLY A 34 -53.73 11.08 -12.12
C GLY A 34 -52.30 11.00 -12.69
N PRO A 35 -52.06 10.20 -13.75
CA PRO A 35 -50.74 10.07 -14.37
C PRO A 35 -50.37 11.28 -15.24
N PRO A 36 -49.14 11.85 -15.12
CA PRO A 36 -48.68 12.88 -16.04
C PRO A 36 -48.05 12.31 -17.33
N ALA A 37 -48.31 13.04 -18.41
CA ALA A 37 -47.87 12.81 -19.78
C ALA A 37 -46.39 13.15 -20.06
N GLY A 38 -45.84 12.48 -21.08
CA GLY A 38 -44.83 12.90 -22.08
C GLY A 38 -43.62 13.79 -21.69
N PRO A 39 -42.38 13.43 -22.08
CA PRO A 39 -41.18 14.21 -21.77
C PRO A 39 -41.10 15.53 -22.58
N PRO A 40 -40.67 16.66 -21.98
CA PRO A 40 -40.40 17.90 -22.70
C PRO A 40 -39.05 17.90 -23.45
N ALA A 41 -39.01 18.57 -24.60
CA ALA A 41 -37.81 18.82 -25.41
C ALA A 41 -36.85 19.85 -24.76
N PRO A 42 -35.52 19.75 -25.00
CA PRO A 42 -34.53 20.62 -24.37
C PRO A 42 -34.46 22.04 -25.01
N PRO A 43 -34.18 23.10 -24.23
CA PRO A 43 -34.03 24.46 -24.76
C PRO A 43 -32.69 24.70 -25.49
N ALA A 44 -32.74 25.52 -26.54
CA ALA A 44 -31.59 25.96 -27.33
C ALA A 44 -30.68 26.95 -26.58
N GLY A 45 -29.36 26.75 -26.66
CA GLY A 45 -28.34 27.61 -26.05
C GLY A 45 -27.94 28.82 -26.91
N PRO A 46 -27.44 29.90 -26.29
CA PRO A 46 -27.00 31.12 -26.99
C PRO A 46 -25.59 30.98 -27.64
N PRO A 47 -25.30 31.77 -28.71
CA PRO A 47 -24.12 31.60 -29.56
C PRO A 47 -22.80 32.09 -28.94
N ALA A 48 -21.72 31.36 -29.26
CA ALA A 48 -20.35 31.59 -28.79
C ALA A 48 -19.65 32.79 -29.45
N ALA A 49 -18.96 33.60 -28.65
CA ALA A 49 -18.11 34.70 -29.08
C ALA A 49 -16.63 34.26 -29.18
N ALA A 50 -15.91 34.78 -30.17
CA ALA A 50 -14.54 34.43 -30.53
C ALA A 50 -13.47 35.01 -29.55
N PRO A 51 -12.28 34.39 -29.40
CA PRO A 51 -11.25 34.83 -28.45
C PRO A 51 -10.42 36.01 -28.99
N GLN A 52 -10.26 37.07 -28.17
CA GLN A 52 -9.27 38.14 -28.36
C GLN A 52 -8.05 37.97 -27.43
N PRO A 53 -6.83 38.36 -27.86
CA PRO A 53 -5.59 38.22 -27.09
C PRO A 53 -5.42 39.33 -26.02
N PRO A 54 -4.82 39.05 -24.83
CA PRO A 54 -4.60 40.08 -23.82
C PRO A 54 -3.40 40.99 -24.14
N ALA A 55 -3.66 42.30 -24.14
CA ALA A 55 -2.67 43.36 -24.15
C ALA A 55 -2.12 43.62 -22.73
N GLY A 56 -0.82 43.90 -22.62
CA GLY A 56 -0.16 44.29 -21.37
C GLY A 56 -0.37 45.77 -21.00
N GLN A 57 0.10 46.15 -19.79
CA GLN A 57 0.50 47.48 -19.24
C GLN A 57 0.38 47.45 -17.68
N PRO A 58 0.95 48.38 -16.89
CA PRO A 58 2.31 48.96 -16.90
C PRO A 58 2.99 49.01 -15.50
N ALA A 59 4.26 49.42 -15.48
CA ALA A 59 5.15 49.59 -14.32
C ALA A 59 4.85 50.84 -13.46
N TYR A 60 5.16 50.79 -12.15
CA TYR A 60 5.03 51.91 -11.21
C TYR A 60 6.33 52.19 -10.45
N GLY A 61 6.72 53.47 -10.39
CA GLY A 61 7.95 54.00 -9.79
C GLY A 61 7.73 54.84 -8.51
N TYR A 62 8.88 55.20 -7.91
CA TYR A 62 9.21 55.78 -6.58
C TYR A 62 8.69 57.20 -6.25
N PRO A 63 8.81 57.64 -4.96
CA PRO A 63 9.91 58.56 -4.57
C PRO A 63 10.56 58.33 -3.16
N GLN A 64 11.79 58.82 -2.99
CA GLN A 64 12.72 58.83 -1.81
C GLN A 64 12.78 60.24 -1.15
N PRO A 65 13.31 60.49 0.10
CA PRO A 65 14.78 60.64 0.45
C PRO A 65 15.22 60.22 1.92
N ASP A 66 16.32 59.47 2.19
CA ASP A 66 17.70 59.78 2.75
C ASP A 66 17.84 60.32 4.22
N PRO A 67 18.97 60.22 5.00
CA PRO A 67 20.39 59.86 4.66
C PRO A 67 21.27 59.02 5.65
N GLY A 68 22.39 58.43 5.15
CA GLY A 68 23.73 58.55 5.81
C GLY A 68 24.73 57.34 5.92
N TYR A 69 25.98 57.56 5.43
CA TYR A 69 27.31 56.89 5.65
C TYR A 69 27.66 55.60 4.84
N GLY A 70 28.83 55.35 4.17
CA GLY A 70 30.11 56.04 3.89
C GLY A 70 31.17 55.03 3.25
N TYR A 71 31.94 55.47 2.25
CA TYR A 71 32.83 54.83 1.21
C TYR A 71 34.18 54.14 1.67
N PRO A 72 35.12 53.57 0.83
CA PRO A 72 35.42 53.82 -0.61
C PRO A 72 35.85 52.67 -1.60
N GLN A 73 35.80 53.00 -2.91
CA GLN A 73 36.34 52.36 -4.14
C GLN A 73 37.66 53.04 -4.59
N PRO A 74 38.52 52.47 -5.48
CA PRO A 74 38.54 52.83 -6.94
C PRO A 74 39.24 51.78 -7.89
N PRO A 75 39.54 52.04 -9.19
CA PRO A 75 38.88 52.80 -10.27
C PRO A 75 38.70 52.01 -11.61
N THR A 76 38.02 52.63 -12.59
CA THR A 76 37.76 52.15 -13.97
C THR A 76 38.43 53.00 -15.07
N VAL A 77 38.36 52.48 -16.32
CA VAL A 77 38.42 53.07 -17.70
C VAL A 77 39.76 53.00 -18.49
N PRO A 78 39.80 53.05 -19.86
CA PRO A 78 38.74 53.04 -20.91
C PRO A 78 38.98 52.09 -22.13
N ALA A 79 38.05 52.10 -23.11
CA ALA A 79 37.98 51.27 -24.33
C ALA A 79 38.54 51.94 -25.62
N GLN A 80 39.00 51.16 -26.64
CA GLN A 80 38.84 51.50 -28.09
C GLN A 80 39.19 50.38 -29.13
N TYR A 81 38.20 50.02 -29.98
CA TYR A 81 38.14 49.69 -31.45
C TYR A 81 39.07 48.71 -32.21
N GLY A 82 38.46 47.81 -33.02
CA GLY A 82 38.99 47.42 -34.36
C GLY A 82 38.61 46.06 -35.03
N ARG A 83 37.44 45.98 -35.72
CA ARG A 83 37.11 45.32 -37.03
C ARG A 83 37.31 43.78 -37.31
N PRO A 84 36.67 43.17 -38.36
CA PRO A 84 35.80 41.97 -38.21
C PRO A 84 36.01 40.74 -39.16
N LEU A 85 35.12 39.72 -39.01
CA LEU A 85 34.70 38.58 -39.89
C LEU A 85 35.46 37.23 -39.79
N PRO A 86 34.88 36.06 -40.18
CA PRO A 86 33.54 35.79 -40.74
C PRO A 86 32.69 34.66 -40.10
N SER A 87 31.41 34.68 -40.48
CA SER A 87 30.31 33.74 -40.24
C SER A 87 30.42 32.40 -40.98
N ALA A 88 29.88 31.32 -40.40
CA ALA A 88 29.60 30.05 -41.08
C ALA A 88 28.09 29.72 -41.05
N GLN A 89 27.49 29.64 -42.24
CA GLN A 89 26.15 29.10 -42.52
C GLN A 89 26.15 27.56 -42.52
N PRO A 90 24.98 26.92 -42.31
CA PRO A 90 24.77 25.52 -42.65
C PRO A 90 24.31 25.37 -44.12
N PRO A 91 24.76 24.35 -44.88
CA PRO A 91 24.16 24.02 -46.18
C PRO A 91 23.14 22.89 -46.08
N ALA A 92 22.06 23.07 -46.85
CA ALA A 92 21.06 22.07 -47.17
C ALA A 92 21.31 21.49 -48.59
N GLY A 93 21.16 20.16 -48.70
CA GLY A 93 20.41 19.46 -49.76
C GLY A 93 20.97 19.30 -51.19
N GLY A 94 20.85 18.08 -51.73
CA GLY A 94 20.56 17.90 -53.16
C GLY A 94 20.86 16.53 -53.82
N GLY A 95 19.80 15.72 -54.04
CA GLY A 95 19.55 14.94 -55.27
C GLY A 95 19.88 13.43 -55.27
N GLY A 96 19.03 12.49 -55.71
CA GLY A 96 17.69 12.59 -56.33
C GLY A 96 17.17 11.23 -56.87
N GLY A 97 15.91 11.23 -57.34
CA GLY A 97 15.25 10.23 -58.23
C GLY A 97 14.23 9.30 -57.53
N GLY A 98 12.91 9.57 -57.56
CA GLY A 98 11.93 9.09 -58.57
C GLY A 98 11.17 7.87 -57.99
N ASP A 99 9.84 7.67 -58.01
CA ASP A 99 8.74 8.15 -58.84
C ASP A 99 7.39 7.94 -58.13
N LYS A 100 6.31 8.42 -58.78
CA LYS A 100 4.95 8.67 -58.30
C LYS A 100 4.03 7.44 -58.09
N ARG A 101 3.03 7.66 -57.21
CA ARG A 101 1.63 7.14 -57.22
C ARG A 101 1.40 5.64 -57.07
N THR A 102 0.59 5.25 -56.07
CA THR A 102 -0.85 4.88 -56.23
C THR A 102 -1.42 4.31 -54.92
N GLN A 103 -2.53 4.89 -54.44
CA GLN A 103 -3.49 4.24 -53.53
C GLN A 103 -4.22 3.12 -54.29
N LEU A 104 -4.41 1.93 -53.70
CA LEU A 104 -5.64 1.12 -53.72
C LEU A 104 -5.38 -0.32 -53.20
N THR A 105 -6.11 -0.68 -52.14
CA THR A 105 -6.85 -1.93 -51.92
C THR A 105 -6.23 -3.27 -52.30
N ILE A 106 -5.98 -4.14 -51.30
CA ILE A 106 -6.36 -5.56 -51.35
C ILE A 106 -6.92 -5.98 -49.98
N VAL A 107 -8.23 -6.25 -49.95
CA VAL A 107 -8.91 -7.11 -48.98
C VAL A 107 -9.19 -8.44 -49.67
N GLY A 108 -8.98 -9.52 -48.92
CA GLY A 108 -9.49 -10.87 -49.20
C GLY A 108 -8.47 -11.82 -49.82
N ALA A 109 -8.43 -13.11 -49.52
CA ALA A 109 -9.12 -13.95 -48.55
C ALA A 109 -8.45 -15.33 -48.65
N ALA A 110 -8.38 -16.10 -47.55
CA ALA A 110 -8.55 -17.56 -47.58
C ALA A 110 -8.63 -18.13 -46.16
N LEU A 111 -9.87 -18.30 -45.70
CA LEU A 111 -10.29 -19.32 -44.75
C LEU A 111 -10.31 -20.69 -45.47
N LEU A 112 -9.68 -21.71 -44.87
CA LEU A 112 -9.94 -23.17 -44.98
C LEU A 112 -8.72 -23.85 -44.30
N ALA A 113 -8.82 -24.66 -43.25
CA ALA A 113 -9.84 -25.66 -42.97
C ALA A 113 -9.98 -25.95 -41.46
N ILE A 114 -11.20 -25.81 -40.95
CA ILE A 114 -11.74 -26.65 -39.87
C ILE A 114 -13.03 -27.25 -40.41
N VAL A 115 -13.23 -28.53 -40.08
CA VAL A 115 -14.41 -29.41 -40.22
C VAL A 115 -14.16 -30.57 -41.18
N LEU A 116 -13.77 -31.70 -40.57
CA LEU A 116 -14.10 -33.11 -40.80
C LEU A 116 -13.32 -33.81 -39.67
N ILE A 117 -13.91 -34.29 -38.58
CA ILE A 117 -14.75 -35.49 -38.50
C ILE A 117 -15.57 -35.43 -37.20
N VAL A 118 -16.89 -35.54 -37.31
CA VAL A 118 -17.75 -36.15 -36.28
C VAL A 118 -18.29 -37.43 -36.90
N GLY A 119 -18.19 -38.56 -36.18
CA GLY A 119 -19.07 -39.71 -36.40
C GLY A 119 -18.39 -41.07 -36.44
N GLY A 120 -18.66 -41.88 -35.40
CA GLY A 120 -18.41 -43.33 -35.33
C GLY A 120 -17.88 -43.70 -33.94
N GLY A 121 -18.59 -44.34 -33.01
CA GLY A 121 -19.75 -45.21 -33.15
C GLY A 121 -19.36 -46.65 -32.80
N LEU A 122 -19.64 -47.03 -31.54
CA LEU A 122 -20.00 -48.37 -31.03
C LEU A 122 -18.95 -49.49 -30.83
N TRP A 123 -19.04 -50.02 -29.60
CA TRP A 123 -19.14 -51.44 -29.21
C TRP A 123 -17.92 -52.20 -28.65
N TYR A 124 -18.00 -52.45 -27.33
CA TYR A 124 -18.02 -53.77 -26.64
C TYR A 124 -16.82 -54.71 -26.74
N ALA A 125 -16.23 -55.01 -25.58
CA ALA A 125 -16.01 -56.39 -25.13
C ALA A 125 -15.67 -56.40 -23.63
N SER A 126 -16.48 -57.13 -22.87
CA SER A 126 -16.24 -57.57 -21.50
C SER A 126 -15.13 -58.62 -21.45
N GLY A 127 -14.41 -58.72 -20.32
CA GLY A 127 -13.54 -59.85 -20.02
C GLY A 127 -12.91 -59.74 -18.62
N ASP A 128 -13.41 -60.54 -17.69
CA ASP A 128 -12.78 -60.89 -16.41
C ASP A 128 -11.41 -61.54 -16.60
N GLY A 129 -10.52 -61.45 -15.61
CA GLY A 129 -9.38 -62.36 -15.52
C GLY A 129 -8.18 -61.85 -14.72
N ASP A 130 -8.00 -62.42 -13.54
CA ASP A 130 -6.93 -62.25 -12.55
C ASP A 130 -5.52 -62.61 -13.05
N GLY A 131 -4.45 -62.04 -12.45
CA GLY A 131 -3.08 -62.61 -12.51
C GLY A 131 -1.89 -61.69 -12.82
N GLY A 132 -1.18 -61.24 -11.78
CA GLY A 132 0.29 -61.36 -11.63
C GLY A 132 1.28 -60.64 -12.58
N THR A 133 1.87 -59.54 -12.05
CA THR A 133 3.29 -59.09 -12.12
C THR A 133 4.15 -59.25 -13.40
N THR A 134 4.62 -58.14 -13.98
CA THR A 134 6.02 -57.60 -13.90
C THR A 134 6.24 -56.45 -14.89
N ALA A 135 7.23 -55.61 -14.56
CA ALA A 135 7.50 -54.26 -15.06
C ALA A 135 7.99 -54.15 -16.52
N GLN A 136 7.60 -53.09 -17.24
CA GLN A 136 8.49 -52.31 -18.11
C GLN A 136 7.90 -50.92 -18.46
N SER A 137 8.80 -50.03 -18.85
CA SER A 137 8.76 -48.57 -18.95
C SER A 137 8.06 -47.92 -20.17
N ASP A 138 7.84 -46.61 -20.01
CA ASP A 138 7.48 -45.53 -20.97
C ASP A 138 5.99 -45.42 -21.40
N PRO A 139 5.46 -44.26 -21.87
CA PRO A 139 5.93 -42.86 -21.89
C PRO A 139 4.87 -41.82 -21.38
N SER A 140 5.28 -40.55 -21.30
CA SER A 140 4.49 -39.30 -21.32
C SER A 140 2.95 -39.37 -21.12
N ALA A 141 2.49 -38.97 -19.93
CA ALA A 141 1.09 -38.66 -19.66
C ALA A 141 0.83 -37.14 -19.77
N SER A 142 -0.17 -36.78 -20.58
CA SER A 142 -0.81 -35.46 -20.63
C SER A 142 -1.23 -34.96 -19.24
N PRO A 143 -1.17 -33.64 -18.95
CA PRO A 143 -1.69 -33.10 -17.71
C PRO A 143 -3.21 -32.93 -17.83
N GLY A 144 -3.95 -33.85 -17.20
CA GLY A 144 -5.39 -33.76 -17.01
C GLY A 144 -5.82 -34.68 -15.89
N GLY A 145 -6.10 -34.13 -14.71
CA GLY A 145 -6.60 -34.89 -13.58
C GLY A 145 -6.43 -34.15 -12.26
N ASP A 146 -7.47 -33.42 -11.87
CA ASP A 146 -7.70 -32.91 -10.52
C ASP A 146 -7.46 -34.02 -9.48
N LYS A 147 -6.28 -33.99 -8.84
CA LYS A 147 -6.05 -34.72 -7.60
C LYS A 147 -6.01 -33.69 -6.49
N ASN A 148 -7.01 -33.78 -5.62
CA ASN A 148 -7.11 -33.13 -4.31
C ASN A 148 -5.73 -33.04 -3.65
N GLN A 149 -5.05 -31.91 -3.79
CA GLN A 149 -3.90 -31.60 -2.97
C GLN A 149 -4.42 -31.50 -1.54
N ALA A 150 -3.83 -32.26 -0.61
CA ALA A 150 -4.23 -32.23 0.78
C ALA A 150 -4.15 -30.77 1.28
N SER A 151 -5.27 -30.25 1.77
CA SER A 151 -5.35 -28.91 2.34
C SER A 151 -4.47 -28.87 3.59
N THR A 152 -3.52 -27.94 3.61
CA THR A 152 -2.72 -27.66 4.81
C THR A 152 -3.65 -27.05 5.86
N PRO A 153 -3.85 -27.70 7.03
CA PRO A 153 -4.73 -27.17 8.05
C PRO A 153 -4.27 -25.80 8.56
N GLY A 154 -5.23 -24.92 8.81
CA GLY A 154 -4.98 -23.65 9.51
C GLY A 154 -4.63 -23.86 10.98
N THR A 155 -4.00 -22.85 11.57
CA THR A 155 -3.61 -22.83 12.99
C THR A 155 -4.66 -22.17 13.88
N GLU A 156 -5.54 -21.33 13.32
CA GLU A 156 -6.62 -20.70 14.06
C GLU A 156 -7.71 -21.71 14.41
N LYS A 157 -8.19 -21.63 15.64
CA LYS A 157 -9.25 -22.51 16.16
C LYS A 157 -10.54 -21.74 16.28
N VAL A 158 -11.65 -22.40 15.96
CA VAL A 158 -12.98 -21.87 16.26
C VAL A 158 -13.13 -21.84 17.79
N PRO A 159 -13.37 -20.66 18.40
CA PRO A 159 -13.53 -20.56 19.84
C PRO A 159 -14.83 -21.23 20.31
N GLY A 160 -14.90 -21.60 21.59
CA GLY A 160 -16.14 -22.10 22.18
C GLY A 160 -17.23 -21.04 22.18
N ASN A 161 -16.84 -19.76 22.33
CA ASN A 161 -17.69 -18.60 22.20
C ASN A 161 -17.01 -17.51 21.32
N PRO A 162 -17.54 -17.23 20.12
CA PRO A 162 -16.98 -16.19 19.25
C PRO A 162 -17.27 -14.77 19.74
N LYS A 163 -18.17 -14.56 20.70
CA LYS A 163 -18.41 -13.22 21.27
C LYS A 163 -17.18 -12.76 22.04
N SER A 164 -16.62 -11.63 21.63
CA SER A 164 -15.43 -11.06 22.24
C SER A 164 -15.78 -10.03 23.31
N LYS A 165 -14.78 -9.65 24.09
CA LYS A 165 -14.79 -8.49 24.99
C LYS A 165 -13.52 -7.68 24.77
N ILE A 166 -13.52 -6.42 25.23
CA ILE A 166 -12.28 -5.63 25.30
C ILE A 166 -11.27 -6.39 26.16
N LEU A 167 -10.06 -6.52 25.64
CA LEU A 167 -8.90 -6.97 26.42
C LEU A 167 -8.26 -5.76 27.09
N TYR A 168 -7.73 -4.84 26.28
CA TYR A 168 -7.07 -3.62 26.73
C TYR A 168 -6.97 -2.58 25.61
N ASN A 169 -7.30 -1.33 25.90
CA ASN A 169 -7.12 -0.24 24.95
C ASN A 169 -6.06 0.72 25.48
N GLN A 170 -4.97 0.88 24.73
CA GLN A 170 -3.88 1.78 25.10
C GLN A 170 -4.23 3.21 24.68
N PRO A 171 -4.32 4.17 25.61
CA PRO A 171 -4.56 5.57 25.28
C PRO A 171 -3.52 6.11 24.29
N LEU A 172 -3.94 7.01 23.42
CA LEU A 172 -3.04 7.68 22.47
C LEU A 172 -1.99 8.51 23.24
N PRO A 173 -0.69 8.40 22.91
CA PRO A 173 0.32 9.28 23.48
C PRO A 173 0.07 10.74 23.07
N THR A 174 0.40 11.68 23.96
CA THR A 174 0.30 13.11 23.64
C THR A 174 1.53 13.55 22.85
N VAL A 175 1.30 14.14 21.67
CA VAL A 175 2.35 14.69 20.80
C VAL A 175 1.96 16.08 20.31
N THR A 176 2.95 16.90 19.99
CA THR A 176 2.73 18.25 19.44
C THR A 176 2.64 18.28 17.91
N ASP A 177 3.17 17.26 17.26
CA ASP A 177 3.28 17.16 15.79
C ASP A 177 2.94 15.74 15.32
N LEU A 178 2.96 15.50 14.01
CA LEU A 178 2.76 14.16 13.44
C LEU A 178 3.98 13.27 13.71
N VAL A 179 3.79 12.17 14.44
CA VAL A 179 4.82 11.19 14.78
C VAL A 179 4.44 9.82 14.23
N SER A 180 5.38 9.17 13.55
CA SER A 180 5.21 7.77 13.10
C SER A 180 5.40 6.82 14.28
N VAL A 181 4.48 5.85 14.36
CA VAL A 181 4.49 4.76 15.35
C VAL A 181 4.33 3.41 14.63
N ASN A 182 4.80 3.31 13.39
CA ASN A 182 4.73 2.10 12.56
C ASN A 182 5.36 0.89 13.26
N GLY A 183 4.75 -0.28 13.08
CA GLY A 183 5.22 -1.54 13.63
C GLY A 183 4.34 -2.04 14.77
N SER A 184 3.74 -3.21 14.54
CA SER A 184 3.10 -4.00 15.56
C SER A 184 3.21 -5.48 15.25
N TRP A 185 3.37 -6.29 16.29
CA TRP A 185 3.62 -7.73 16.19
C TRP A 185 2.86 -8.48 17.27
N LEU A 186 2.43 -9.70 16.98
CA LEU A 186 1.71 -10.55 17.92
C LEU A 186 2.40 -11.91 18.00
N THR A 187 3.00 -12.18 19.16
CA THR A 187 3.59 -13.48 19.50
C THR A 187 2.58 -14.33 20.25
N ASP A 188 2.99 -15.51 20.71
CA ASP A 188 2.15 -16.37 21.56
C ASP A 188 1.85 -15.77 22.94
N THR A 189 2.68 -14.85 23.42
CA THR A 189 2.60 -14.35 24.80
C THR A 189 2.58 -12.83 24.93
N THR A 190 2.89 -12.11 23.85
CA THR A 190 3.11 -10.67 23.88
C THR A 190 2.59 -10.00 22.61
N TYR A 191 1.80 -8.94 22.77
CA TYR A 191 1.54 -7.97 21.71
C TYR A 191 2.58 -6.85 21.81
N VAL A 192 3.25 -6.53 20.72
CA VAL A 192 4.32 -5.54 20.68
C VAL A 192 3.91 -4.41 19.75
N LYS A 193 4.11 -3.17 20.19
CA LYS A 193 3.74 -1.97 19.43
C LYS A 193 4.82 -0.90 19.57
N SER A 194 5.24 -0.34 18.44
CA SER A 194 6.03 0.89 18.41
C SER A 194 5.19 2.06 18.95
N ASP A 195 5.82 2.92 19.73
CA ASP A 195 5.25 4.12 20.34
C ASP A 195 6.24 5.30 20.10
N VAL A 196 5.97 6.47 20.66
CA VAL A 196 6.81 7.67 20.49
C VAL A 196 8.21 7.40 21.05
N SER A 197 9.14 7.17 20.12
CA SER A 197 10.56 6.95 20.40
C SER A 197 10.86 5.74 21.30
N LYS A 198 10.03 4.70 21.22
CA LYS A 198 10.20 3.45 21.97
C LYS A 198 9.39 2.30 21.35
N VAL A 199 9.66 1.07 21.78
CA VAL A 199 8.85 -0.11 21.47
C VAL A 199 8.37 -0.74 22.77
N VAL A 200 7.08 -1.07 22.88
CA VAL A 200 6.46 -1.57 24.10
C VAL A 200 5.85 -2.95 23.86
N GLY A 201 6.12 -3.89 24.77
CA GLY A 201 5.46 -5.20 24.82
C GLY A 201 4.37 -5.24 25.89
N TYR A 202 3.22 -5.80 25.55
CA TYR A 202 2.02 -5.90 26.38
C TYR A 202 1.61 -7.36 26.57
N ASN A 203 1.17 -7.73 27.78
CA ASN A 203 0.68 -9.07 28.09
C ASN A 203 -0.66 -9.36 27.39
N LEU A 204 -0.87 -10.60 26.94
CA LEU A 204 -2.11 -10.99 26.25
C LEU A 204 -3.28 -11.36 27.20
N VAL A 205 -3.08 -11.27 28.51
CA VAL A 205 -4.08 -11.61 29.53
C VAL A 205 -4.87 -10.38 29.99
N ASP A 206 -4.18 -9.29 30.27
CA ASP A 206 -4.75 -8.05 30.82
C ASP A 206 -4.31 -6.79 30.07
N GLY A 207 -3.42 -6.92 29.07
CA GLY A 207 -2.82 -5.80 28.35
C GLY A 207 -1.80 -4.99 29.14
N GLY A 208 -1.40 -5.44 30.34
CA GLY A 208 -0.38 -4.75 31.14
C GLY A 208 0.96 -4.69 30.41
N LYS A 209 1.70 -3.58 30.58
CA LYS A 209 3.06 -3.43 30.04
C LYS A 209 3.98 -4.52 30.61
N LYS A 210 4.57 -5.32 29.72
CA LYS A 210 5.50 -6.41 30.04
C LYS A 210 6.95 -5.94 30.00
N TRP A 211 7.31 -5.17 28.98
CA TRP A 211 8.65 -4.61 28.79
C TRP A 211 8.60 -3.39 27.87
N GLU A 212 9.68 -2.61 27.84
CA GLU A 212 9.84 -1.42 27.00
C GLU A 212 11.29 -1.27 26.54
N VAL A 213 11.47 -0.89 25.28
CA VAL A 213 12.77 -0.61 24.66
C VAL A 213 12.80 0.86 24.23
N PRO A 214 13.56 1.73 24.91
CA PRO A 214 13.71 3.12 24.47
C PRO A 214 14.54 3.18 23.17
N LEU A 215 14.20 4.12 22.30
CA LEU A 215 14.94 4.44 21.08
C LEU A 215 15.52 5.85 21.18
N THR A 216 16.56 6.12 20.41
CA THR A 216 17.18 7.46 20.35
C THR A 216 16.27 8.50 19.70
N GLY A 217 15.36 8.06 18.84
CA GLY A 217 14.51 8.90 18.00
C GLY A 217 13.23 8.18 17.60
N GLU A 218 12.37 8.90 16.88
CA GLU A 218 11.09 8.38 16.38
C GLU A 218 11.29 7.21 15.41
N VAL A 219 10.35 6.26 15.41
CA VAL A 219 10.32 5.14 14.46
C VAL A 219 9.90 5.65 13.08
N CYS A 220 10.68 5.31 12.06
CA CYS A 220 10.47 5.73 10.68
C CYS A 220 9.83 4.66 9.81
N GLY A 221 10.09 3.40 10.11
CA GLY A 221 9.66 2.25 9.32
C GLY A 221 9.81 0.98 10.15
N ALA A 222 9.01 -0.01 9.85
CA ALA A 222 9.02 -1.28 10.57
C ALA A 222 8.59 -2.39 9.61
N THR A 223 9.27 -3.53 9.67
CA THR A 223 8.83 -4.70 8.92
C THR A 223 7.71 -5.41 9.67
N HIS A 224 6.76 -5.99 8.93
CA HIS A 224 5.74 -6.85 9.51
C HIS A 224 6.23 -8.29 9.70
N HIS A 225 7.37 -8.65 9.12
CA HIS A 225 7.97 -9.98 9.19
C HIS A 225 8.63 -10.23 10.54
N VAL A 226 8.61 -11.48 10.96
CA VAL A 226 9.29 -11.96 12.17
C VAL A 226 10.09 -13.20 11.81
N SER A 227 11.32 -13.29 12.28
CA SER A 227 12.19 -14.45 12.12
C SER A 227 12.94 -14.68 13.44
N GLU A 228 12.98 -15.91 13.93
CA GLU A 228 13.67 -16.27 15.19
C GLU A 228 13.29 -15.35 16.38
N ASN A 229 11.98 -15.08 16.53
CA ASN A 229 11.39 -14.15 17.51
C ASN A 229 11.91 -12.70 17.42
N LYS A 230 12.52 -12.31 16.30
CA LYS A 230 13.07 -10.99 16.05
C LYS A 230 12.39 -10.29 14.89
N THR A 231 12.34 -8.97 14.97
CA THR A 231 11.83 -8.07 13.93
C THR A 231 12.78 -6.88 13.76
N ALA A 232 12.61 -6.10 12.70
CA ALA A 232 13.46 -4.97 12.38
C ALA A 232 12.69 -3.65 12.23
N ILE A 233 13.33 -2.57 12.67
CA ILE A 233 12.81 -1.20 12.63
C ILE A 233 13.86 -0.22 12.10
N LEU A 234 13.38 0.86 11.51
CA LEU A 234 14.13 2.09 11.24
C LEU A 234 13.75 3.12 12.29
N PHE A 235 14.73 3.88 12.78
CA PHE A 235 14.47 4.97 13.71
C PHE A 235 15.49 6.11 13.52
N ARG A 236 15.14 7.28 14.07
CA ARG A 236 16.00 8.46 14.01
C ARG A 236 17.15 8.36 15.03
N PRO A 237 18.34 8.93 14.72
CA PRO A 237 19.48 8.93 15.63
C PRO A 237 19.28 9.85 16.84
N ALA A 238 18.28 10.73 16.81
CA ALA A 238 17.94 11.64 17.90
C ALA A 238 16.47 12.10 17.78
N GLN A 239 15.94 12.68 18.86
CA GLN A 239 14.67 13.41 18.85
C GLN A 239 14.77 14.68 18.00
N PRO A 240 13.66 15.15 17.40
CA PRO A 240 13.59 16.49 16.82
C PRO A 240 13.98 17.59 17.81
N THR A 241 14.73 18.58 17.37
CA THR A 241 15.04 19.81 18.11
C THR A 241 14.64 21.05 17.31
N VAL A 242 14.75 22.24 17.90
CA VAL A 242 14.48 23.50 17.18
C VAL A 242 15.47 23.68 16.01
N GLU A 243 16.71 23.27 16.20
CA GLU A 243 17.81 23.33 15.23
C GLU A 243 17.71 22.24 14.17
N ASN A 244 17.20 21.06 14.55
CA ASN A 244 17.01 19.93 13.64
C ASN A 244 15.61 19.32 13.81
N LYS A 245 14.63 19.92 13.13
CA LYS A 245 13.22 19.50 13.19
C LYS A 245 12.97 18.12 12.55
N TYR A 246 13.82 17.70 11.61
CA TYR A 246 13.63 16.47 10.85
C TYR A 246 14.92 15.65 10.79
N PRO A 247 15.35 15.04 11.92
CA PRO A 247 16.50 14.14 11.89
C PRO A 247 16.24 13.01 10.87
N PRO A 248 17.22 12.67 10.00
CA PRO A 248 17.03 11.64 8.99
C PRO A 248 16.90 10.25 9.63
N CYS A 249 16.16 9.36 8.97
CA CYS A 249 15.99 7.98 9.40
C CYS A 249 17.20 7.14 8.99
N THR A 250 18.22 7.10 9.85
CA THR A 250 19.51 6.48 9.55
C THR A 250 19.80 5.21 10.35
N GLU A 251 19.12 5.02 11.47
CA GLU A 251 19.38 3.89 12.35
C GLU A 251 18.49 2.69 12.00
N VAL A 252 19.12 1.53 11.95
CA VAL A 252 18.51 0.22 11.80
C VAL A 252 18.62 -0.49 13.15
N GLY A 253 17.53 -1.11 13.59
CA GLY A 253 17.51 -1.87 14.84
C GLY A 253 16.78 -3.19 14.68
N VAL A 254 17.23 -4.20 15.42
CA VAL A 254 16.53 -5.47 15.56
C VAL A 254 16.01 -5.60 16.98
N ILE A 255 14.70 -5.84 17.11
CA ILE A 255 14.03 -6.05 18.39
C ILE A 255 13.85 -7.56 18.58
N ASP A 256 14.32 -8.07 19.72
CA ASP A 256 13.97 -9.39 20.21
C ASP A 256 12.63 -9.32 20.94
N LEU A 257 11.59 -9.88 20.34
CA LEU A 257 10.20 -9.79 20.81
C LEU A 257 9.96 -10.63 22.07
N GLU A 258 10.78 -11.65 22.29
CA GLU A 258 10.69 -12.52 23.46
C GLU A 258 11.43 -11.92 24.65
N ALA A 259 12.69 -11.51 24.44
CA ALA A 259 13.52 -10.91 25.48
C ALA A 259 13.15 -9.47 25.79
N GLY A 260 12.42 -8.78 24.89
CA GLY A 260 11.99 -7.40 25.08
C GLY A 260 13.16 -6.41 25.09
N LYS A 261 14.11 -6.59 24.17
CA LYS A 261 15.33 -5.76 24.07
C LYS A 261 15.68 -5.44 22.62
N LEU A 262 16.40 -4.33 22.44
CA LEU A 262 17.14 -4.07 21.22
C LEU A 262 18.31 -5.05 21.15
N ALA A 263 18.24 -6.03 20.23
CA ALA A 263 19.28 -7.04 20.07
C ALA A 263 20.57 -6.42 19.56
N TRP A 264 20.45 -5.53 18.58
CA TRP A 264 21.50 -4.65 18.10
C TRP A 264 20.87 -3.46 17.37
N SER A 265 21.65 -2.41 17.20
CA SER A 265 21.35 -1.31 16.28
C SER A 265 22.63 -0.81 15.61
N GLY A 266 22.47 -0.22 14.44
CA GLY A 266 23.57 0.42 13.74
C GLY A 266 23.08 1.18 12.52
N ASN A 267 24.04 1.72 11.78
CA ASN A 267 23.80 2.43 10.53
C ASN A 267 24.89 2.06 9.53
N ILE A 268 24.73 2.53 8.30
CA ILE A 268 25.67 2.26 7.23
C ILE A 268 25.88 3.50 6.39
N LYS A 269 27.11 3.65 5.88
CA LYS A 269 27.46 4.67 4.90
C LYS A 269 27.39 4.07 3.50
N SER A 270 27.15 4.91 2.51
CA SER A 270 27.26 4.50 1.11
C SER A 270 28.73 4.33 0.76
N ALA A 271 29.06 3.32 -0.05
CA ALA A 271 30.44 3.02 -0.44
C ALA A 271 31.13 4.22 -1.12
N ASN A 272 30.34 5.04 -1.84
CA ASN A 272 30.81 6.23 -2.58
C ASN A 272 30.21 7.54 -2.03
N GLY A 273 29.45 7.49 -0.94
CA GLY A 273 28.60 8.59 -0.48
C GLY A 273 29.04 9.19 0.85
N GLY A 274 30.20 9.86 0.86
CA GLY A 274 30.68 10.67 1.98
C GLY A 274 30.66 10.00 3.37
N ASP A 275 30.76 10.82 4.41
CA ASP A 275 30.83 10.34 5.80
C ASP A 275 29.49 10.26 6.53
N LYS A 276 28.38 10.61 5.85
CA LYS A 276 27.06 10.61 6.46
C LYS A 276 26.40 9.24 6.33
N PRO A 277 25.75 8.73 7.40
CA PRO A 277 24.91 7.55 7.30
C PRO A 277 23.81 7.73 6.25
N VAL A 278 23.44 6.61 5.64
CA VAL A 278 22.41 6.54 4.62
C VAL A 278 21.03 6.68 5.26
N GLN A 279 20.16 7.48 4.65
CA GLN A 279 18.76 7.58 5.04
C GLN A 279 17.95 6.48 4.35
N PHE A 280 17.16 5.76 5.14
CA PHE A 280 16.23 4.73 4.65
C PHE A 280 14.78 5.18 4.82
N SER A 281 13.91 4.67 3.96
CA SER A 281 12.45 4.87 4.06
C SER A 281 11.71 3.56 4.33
N GLU A 282 12.29 2.42 3.97
CA GLU A 282 11.67 1.10 4.12
C GLU A 282 12.67 0.08 4.66
N ILE A 283 12.15 -0.88 5.42
CA ILE A 283 12.91 -1.99 5.99
C ILE A 283 12.08 -3.27 5.93
N THR A 284 12.75 -4.37 5.60
CA THR A 284 12.15 -5.69 5.57
C THR A 284 13.08 -6.75 6.16
N LEU A 285 12.55 -7.96 6.30
CA LEU A 285 13.23 -9.11 6.86
C LEU A 285 12.89 -10.36 6.05
N SER A 286 13.92 -11.09 5.62
CA SER A 286 13.79 -12.42 5.02
C SER A 286 14.86 -13.36 5.58
N GLY A 287 14.43 -14.49 6.15
CA GLY A 287 15.32 -15.44 6.80
C GLY A 287 16.20 -14.79 7.88
N LYS A 288 17.51 -14.71 7.63
CA LYS A 288 18.53 -14.12 8.54
C LYS A 288 19.03 -12.77 8.06
N THR A 289 18.28 -12.10 7.18
CA THR A 289 18.71 -10.86 6.53
C THR A 289 17.70 -9.75 6.75
N VAL A 290 18.17 -8.66 7.36
CA VAL A 290 17.47 -7.38 7.45
C VAL A 290 17.91 -6.53 6.26
N ALA A 291 16.98 -6.09 5.42
CA ALA A 291 17.29 -5.25 4.26
C ALA A 291 16.53 -3.92 4.34
N ALA A 292 17.20 -2.82 4.02
CA ALA A 292 16.61 -1.49 4.04
C ALA A 292 17.04 -0.68 2.82
N ALA A 293 16.12 0.12 2.29
CA ALA A 293 16.39 0.97 1.14
C ALA A 293 15.71 2.34 1.30
N GLY A 294 16.25 3.31 0.58
CA GLY A 294 15.70 4.64 0.44
C GLY A 294 15.62 5.04 -1.02
N VAL A 295 14.61 5.83 -1.38
CA VAL A 295 14.26 6.21 -2.77
C VAL A 295 15.46 6.74 -3.59
N SER A 296 16.39 7.46 -2.96
CA SER A 296 17.59 8.04 -3.58
C SER A 296 18.90 7.43 -3.07
N SER A 297 18.82 6.54 -2.09
CA SER A 297 19.94 6.16 -1.25
C SER A 297 20.57 4.81 -1.61
N GLY A 298 19.86 4.00 -2.42
CA GLY A 298 20.21 2.61 -2.66
C GLY A 298 19.86 1.72 -1.47
N GLY A 299 20.25 0.45 -1.55
CA GLY A 299 19.86 -0.56 -0.59
C GLY A 299 21.04 -1.16 0.18
N ALA A 300 20.80 -1.53 1.42
CA ALA A 300 21.75 -2.12 2.34
C ALA A 300 21.12 -3.34 3.02
N ALA A 301 21.96 -4.24 3.53
CA ALA A 301 21.49 -5.29 4.40
C ALA A 301 22.49 -5.71 5.47
N TRP A 302 21.93 -6.31 6.52
CA TRP A 302 22.63 -6.77 7.70
C TRP A 302 22.17 -8.16 8.09
N ASN A 303 23.04 -8.91 8.74
CA ASN A 303 22.67 -10.17 9.37
C ASN A 303 21.77 -9.91 10.59
N LEU A 304 20.68 -10.67 10.69
CA LEU A 304 19.68 -10.56 11.76
C LEU A 304 20.26 -10.78 13.16
N ALA A 305 21.26 -11.65 13.31
CA ALA A 305 21.75 -12.08 14.61
C ALA A 305 22.71 -11.06 15.25
N ASP A 306 23.61 -10.49 14.46
CA ASP A 306 24.75 -9.70 14.96
C ASP A 306 24.88 -8.30 14.34
N GLY A 307 24.01 -7.94 13.39
CA GLY A 307 24.06 -6.65 12.72
C GLY A 307 25.26 -6.48 11.79
N LYS A 308 25.95 -7.56 11.42
CA LYS A 308 27.06 -7.49 10.46
C LYS A 308 26.55 -7.10 9.08
N ASN A 309 27.16 -6.09 8.47
CA ASN A 309 26.87 -5.68 7.09
C ASN A 309 27.06 -6.85 6.11
N LEU A 310 26.04 -7.13 5.31
CA LEU A 310 26.08 -8.09 4.21
C LEU A 310 26.40 -7.38 2.90
N TRP A 311 25.73 -6.27 2.62
CA TRP A 311 26.05 -5.37 1.52
C TRP A 311 25.70 -3.92 1.87
N GLN A 312 26.32 -3.02 1.11
CA GLN A 312 26.17 -1.58 1.21
C GLN A 312 25.47 -1.01 -0.02
N PRO A 313 24.87 0.19 0.08
CA PRO A 313 24.31 0.87 -1.07
C PRO A 313 25.40 1.15 -2.10
N LYS A 314 25.08 0.78 -3.35
CA LYS A 314 25.93 1.01 -4.51
C LYS A 314 25.09 1.66 -5.59
N VAL A 315 25.66 2.68 -6.22
CA VAL A 315 25.20 3.16 -7.51
C VAL A 315 26.22 2.63 -8.52
N ASP A 316 25.77 1.76 -9.41
CA ASP A 316 26.62 1.22 -10.47
C ASP A 316 26.80 2.23 -11.63
N GLY A 317 27.62 1.87 -12.62
CA GLY A 317 27.87 2.73 -13.79
C GLY A 317 26.62 3.05 -14.62
N GLU A 318 25.53 2.29 -14.45
CA GLU A 318 24.24 2.50 -15.13
C GLU A 318 23.27 3.36 -14.29
N SER A 319 23.76 3.94 -13.19
CA SER A 319 22.95 4.71 -12.23
C SER A 319 21.80 3.90 -11.62
N CYS A 320 21.96 2.59 -11.48
CA CYS A 320 20.97 1.76 -10.81
C CYS A 320 21.04 1.92 -9.29
N ARG A 321 19.88 1.88 -8.66
CA ARG A 321 19.73 1.84 -7.21
C ARG A 321 18.52 1.02 -6.82
N ASP A 322 18.63 0.35 -5.68
CA ASP A 322 17.49 -0.33 -5.06
C ASP A 322 16.62 0.74 -4.38
N THR A 323 15.32 0.77 -4.70
CA THR A 323 14.38 1.77 -4.18
C THR A 323 13.60 1.30 -2.96
N GLY A 324 13.52 -0.02 -2.77
CA GLY A 324 12.80 -0.67 -1.67
C GLY A 324 12.95 -2.19 -1.77
N TYR A 325 12.78 -2.88 -0.65
CA TYR A 325 12.85 -4.34 -0.55
C TYR A 325 11.52 -4.90 -0.05
N ALA A 326 11.25 -6.16 -0.36
CA ALA A 326 10.16 -6.94 0.23
C ALA A 326 10.70 -8.27 0.79
N GLY A 327 10.15 -8.73 1.90
CA GLY A 327 10.66 -9.83 2.69
C GLY A 327 9.73 -11.05 2.72
N GLY A 328 9.83 -11.80 3.81
CA GLY A 328 9.13 -13.07 4.00
C GLY A 328 9.97 -14.27 3.56
N GLU A 329 9.35 -15.22 2.86
CA GLU A 329 10.02 -16.47 2.45
C GLU A 329 11.21 -16.26 1.50
N ALA A 330 11.21 -15.19 0.72
CA ALA A 330 12.30 -14.76 -0.14
C ALA A 330 12.55 -13.26 0.04
N LEU A 331 13.71 -12.79 -0.42
CA LEU A 331 14.04 -11.37 -0.45
C LEU A 331 13.82 -10.85 -1.87
N GLY A 332 12.92 -9.89 -2.03
CA GLY A 332 12.65 -9.19 -3.28
C GLY A 332 13.13 -7.74 -3.25
N VAL A 333 13.38 -7.16 -4.42
CA VAL A 333 13.77 -5.75 -4.57
C VAL A 333 13.13 -5.13 -5.81
N ILE A 334 12.81 -3.85 -5.73
CA ILE A 334 12.58 -3.01 -6.93
C ILE A 334 13.84 -2.18 -7.15
N ARG A 335 14.49 -2.40 -8.30
CA ARG A 335 15.71 -1.70 -8.73
C ARG A 335 15.38 -0.72 -9.85
N LYS A 336 15.76 0.55 -9.68
CA LYS A 336 15.52 1.65 -10.62
C LYS A 336 16.84 2.08 -11.26
N CYS A 337 16.91 1.98 -12.59
CA CYS A 337 18.10 2.26 -13.40
C CYS A 337 17.89 3.42 -14.37
N GLY A 338 18.98 4.08 -14.76
CA GLY A 338 18.95 5.23 -15.65
C GLY A 338 18.64 6.55 -14.95
N GLN A 339 18.29 7.55 -15.75
CA GLN A 339 18.09 8.94 -15.32
C GLN A 339 16.70 9.43 -15.75
N HIS A 340 16.13 10.36 -15.00
CA HIS A 340 14.85 10.97 -15.36
C HIS A 340 14.92 11.62 -16.76
N PRO A 341 13.90 11.47 -17.62
CA PRO A 341 12.64 10.73 -17.40
C PRO A 341 12.69 9.23 -17.79
N ASN A 342 13.84 8.74 -18.27
CA ASN A 342 14.00 7.42 -18.88
C ASN A 342 14.39 6.33 -17.88
N TYR A 343 13.65 6.23 -16.76
CA TYR A 343 13.91 5.18 -15.80
C TYR A 343 13.44 3.81 -16.31
N THR A 344 14.19 2.77 -15.95
CA THR A 344 13.77 1.37 -16.07
C THR A 344 13.65 0.76 -14.69
N LEU A 345 12.55 0.07 -14.42
CA LEU A 345 12.36 -0.69 -13.19
C LEU A 345 12.57 -2.18 -13.44
N ASN A 346 13.29 -2.83 -12.52
CA ASN A 346 13.42 -4.28 -12.46
C ASN A 346 12.92 -4.76 -11.11
N ALA A 347 11.99 -5.72 -11.11
CA ALA A 347 11.61 -6.46 -9.93
C ALA A 347 12.44 -7.74 -9.86
N GLN A 348 13.15 -7.96 -8.76
CA GLN A 348 14.12 -9.05 -8.65
C GLN A 348 13.91 -9.85 -7.37
N ILE A 349 14.17 -11.14 -7.43
CA ILE A 349 14.42 -11.97 -6.24
C ILE A 349 15.93 -12.03 -6.04
N LEU A 350 16.36 -11.89 -4.79
CA LEU A 350 17.75 -11.86 -4.39
C LEU A 350 18.10 -13.09 -3.56
N ASP A 351 19.35 -13.52 -3.66
CA ASP A 351 20.00 -14.31 -2.62
C ASP A 351 20.12 -13.45 -1.35
N PRO A 352 19.47 -13.82 -0.23
CA PRO A 352 19.46 -12.97 0.96
C PRO A 352 20.81 -12.80 1.64
N ALA A 353 21.81 -13.65 1.38
CA ALA A 353 23.12 -13.54 2.01
C ALA A 353 24.05 -12.59 1.24
N THR A 354 23.90 -12.53 -0.08
CA THR A 354 24.82 -11.80 -0.98
C THR A 354 24.19 -10.58 -1.66
N GLY A 355 22.87 -10.52 -1.73
CA GLY A 355 22.13 -9.51 -2.49
C GLY A 355 22.18 -9.71 -4.01
N ALA A 356 22.69 -10.85 -4.50
CA ALA A 356 22.77 -11.15 -5.92
C ALA A 356 21.39 -11.54 -6.47
N PRO A 357 20.97 -11.02 -7.65
CA PRO A 357 19.69 -11.39 -8.24
C PRO A 357 19.70 -12.84 -8.72
N THR A 358 18.69 -13.60 -8.33
CA THR A 358 18.45 -14.98 -8.80
C THR A 358 17.37 -15.04 -9.87
N ALA A 359 16.49 -14.05 -9.91
CA ALA A 359 15.49 -13.83 -10.95
C ALA A 359 15.29 -12.33 -11.15
N SER A 360 15.03 -11.89 -12.38
CA SER A 360 14.85 -10.46 -12.69
C SER A 360 13.79 -10.28 -13.76
N TYR A 361 12.73 -9.55 -13.42
CA TYR A 361 11.67 -9.15 -14.33
C TYR A 361 11.76 -7.65 -14.62
N LYS A 362 11.95 -7.31 -15.89
CA LYS A 362 11.97 -5.93 -16.36
C LYS A 362 10.54 -5.44 -16.59
N LEU A 363 10.15 -4.38 -15.90
CA LEU A 363 8.84 -3.77 -16.07
C LEU A 363 8.77 -2.94 -17.37
N SER A 364 7.56 -2.78 -17.89
CA SER A 364 7.27 -1.92 -19.05
C SER A 364 7.73 -0.48 -18.81
N GLN A 365 8.14 0.19 -19.89
CA GLN A 365 8.49 1.61 -19.85
C GLN A 365 7.31 2.47 -19.43
N GLY A 366 7.59 3.61 -18.77
CA GLY A 366 6.59 4.56 -18.29
C GLY A 366 6.02 4.25 -16.90
N ILE A 367 6.36 3.10 -16.30
CA ILE A 367 6.02 2.80 -14.92
C ILE A 367 6.99 3.53 -13.98
N GLU A 368 6.46 4.42 -13.13
CA GLU A 368 7.29 5.25 -12.24
C GLU A 368 7.67 4.54 -10.93
N TYR A 369 6.72 3.76 -10.39
CA TYR A 369 6.82 3.00 -9.14
C TYR A 369 6.28 1.58 -9.33
N ALA A 370 6.84 0.66 -8.58
CA ALA A 370 6.40 -0.73 -8.53
C ALA A 370 6.49 -1.23 -7.09
N HIS A 371 5.70 -2.26 -6.79
CA HIS A 371 5.55 -2.84 -5.47
C HIS A 371 5.66 -4.35 -5.55
N ILE A 372 6.00 -4.99 -4.45
CA ILE A 372 6.04 -6.45 -4.35
C ILE A 372 4.95 -6.87 -3.37
N VAL A 373 3.95 -7.60 -3.88
CA VAL A 373 2.82 -8.09 -3.10
C VAL A 373 3.17 -9.40 -2.39
N SER A 374 3.98 -10.24 -3.03
CA SER A 374 4.53 -11.45 -2.43
C SER A 374 5.88 -11.77 -3.06
N THR A 375 6.82 -12.24 -2.24
CA THR A 375 8.13 -12.74 -2.69
C THR A 375 8.07 -14.21 -3.09
N LYS A 376 7.06 -14.96 -2.63
CA LYS A 376 6.85 -16.36 -3.00
C LYS A 376 5.36 -16.76 -2.91
N PRO A 377 4.73 -17.13 -4.04
CA PRO A 377 5.18 -16.90 -5.41
C PRO A 377 5.44 -15.41 -5.68
N PHE A 378 6.30 -15.09 -6.64
CA PHE A 378 6.72 -13.70 -6.89
C PHE A 378 5.63 -12.93 -7.64
N VAL A 379 5.00 -11.98 -6.96
CA VAL A 379 3.91 -11.14 -7.49
C VAL A 379 4.27 -9.68 -7.32
N VAL A 380 4.36 -8.98 -8.45
CA VAL A 380 4.71 -7.56 -8.54
C VAL A 380 3.46 -6.76 -8.88
N ALA A 381 3.25 -5.61 -8.24
CA ALA A 381 2.17 -4.69 -8.54
C ALA A 381 2.71 -3.39 -9.14
N ALA A 382 1.97 -2.78 -10.05
CA ALA A 382 2.26 -1.44 -10.54
C ALA A 382 0.99 -0.72 -10.98
N ASP A 383 1.10 0.60 -11.11
CA ASP A 383 0.15 1.42 -11.85
C ASP A 383 0.63 1.63 -13.29
N VAL A 384 -0.02 0.93 -14.22
CA VAL A 384 0.34 0.95 -15.64
C VAL A 384 -0.42 2.07 -16.31
N GLY A 385 0.28 3.14 -16.69
CA GLY A 385 -0.29 4.25 -17.45
C GLY A 385 -1.24 5.15 -16.65
N ASP A 386 -1.03 5.28 -15.33
CA ASP A 386 -1.83 6.13 -14.43
C ASP A 386 -3.33 5.76 -14.43
N ASN A 387 -3.58 4.44 -14.46
CA ASN A 387 -4.90 3.84 -14.54
C ASN A 387 -5.47 3.53 -13.16
N ALA A 388 -4.67 3.50 -12.09
CA ALA A 388 -5.18 3.38 -10.73
C ALA A 388 -6.04 4.61 -10.39
N LYS A 389 -7.27 4.39 -9.95
CA LYS A 389 -8.18 5.47 -9.52
C LYS A 389 -8.31 5.49 -8.01
N GLY A 390 -8.61 6.65 -7.44
CA GLY A 390 -8.85 6.80 -6.00
C GLY A 390 -7.61 6.59 -5.11
N GLY A 391 -6.41 6.84 -5.63
CA GLY A 391 -5.17 6.74 -4.85
C GLY A 391 -4.82 5.31 -4.43
N LYS A 392 -5.23 4.31 -5.22
CA LYS A 392 -4.97 2.89 -4.92
C LYS A 392 -3.54 2.45 -5.24
N GLY A 393 -2.82 3.16 -6.11
CA GLY A 393 -1.41 2.85 -6.42
C GLY A 393 -1.18 1.53 -7.17
N VAL A 394 -2.23 0.88 -7.66
CA VAL A 394 -2.15 -0.38 -8.41
C VAL A 394 -3.26 -0.47 -9.45
N SER A 395 -2.91 -0.89 -10.66
CA SER A 395 -3.84 -1.25 -11.75
C SER A 395 -3.59 -2.67 -12.27
N ASP A 396 -2.39 -3.22 -12.05
CA ASP A 396 -1.97 -4.49 -12.60
C ASP A 396 -1.09 -5.26 -11.62
N LEU A 397 -1.26 -6.58 -11.62
CA LEU A 397 -0.37 -7.53 -10.97
C LEU A 397 0.34 -8.38 -12.03
N PHE A 398 1.61 -8.65 -11.80
CA PHE A 398 2.48 -9.44 -12.65
C PHE A 398 3.00 -10.62 -11.84
N VAL A 399 2.57 -11.82 -12.23
CA VAL A 399 3.11 -13.07 -11.67
C VAL A 399 4.37 -13.40 -12.44
N VAL A 400 5.49 -13.47 -11.74
CA VAL A 400 6.80 -13.70 -12.32
C VAL A 400 7.24 -15.11 -11.95
N ASP A 401 7.71 -15.86 -12.95
CA ASP A 401 8.19 -17.21 -12.73
C ASP A 401 9.62 -17.23 -12.13
N PRO A 402 10.12 -18.40 -11.69
CA PRO A 402 11.47 -18.50 -11.13
C PRO A 402 12.61 -18.14 -12.09
N LYS A 403 12.36 -18.04 -13.40
CA LYS A 403 13.35 -17.60 -14.40
C LYS A 403 13.36 -16.07 -14.56
N GLY A 404 12.40 -15.37 -13.97
CA GLY A 404 12.22 -13.92 -14.15
C GLY A 404 11.31 -13.56 -15.33
N GLU A 405 10.61 -14.53 -15.91
CA GLU A 405 9.69 -14.32 -17.03
C GLU A 405 8.27 -14.04 -16.53
N LEU A 406 7.52 -13.24 -17.29
CA LEU A 406 6.11 -13.00 -16.98
C LEU A 406 5.31 -14.28 -17.22
N LYS A 407 4.76 -14.83 -16.13
CA LYS A 407 3.88 -15.98 -16.17
C LYS A 407 2.44 -15.60 -16.48
N ALA A 408 1.94 -14.60 -15.77
CA ALA A 408 0.57 -14.10 -15.91
C ALA A 408 0.48 -12.62 -15.55
N ARG A 409 -0.45 -11.92 -16.19
CA ARG A 409 -0.83 -10.55 -15.87
C ARG A 409 -2.28 -10.54 -15.39
N ILE A 410 -2.54 -9.91 -14.25
CA ILE A 410 -3.87 -9.75 -13.67
C ILE A 410 -4.23 -8.26 -13.70
N PRO A 411 -5.05 -7.81 -14.66
CA PRO A 411 -5.54 -6.45 -14.66
C PRO A 411 -6.60 -6.26 -13.55
N LEU A 412 -6.41 -5.25 -12.71
CA LEU A 412 -7.38 -4.83 -11.71
C LEU A 412 -8.15 -3.63 -12.26
N ALA A 413 -9.34 -3.92 -12.82
CA ALA A 413 -10.19 -2.90 -13.40
C ALA A 413 -10.45 -1.75 -12.42
N ALA A 414 -10.23 -0.51 -12.89
CA ALA A 414 -10.36 0.69 -12.08
C ALA A 414 -11.72 0.77 -11.39
N GLY A 415 -11.71 1.06 -10.09
CA GLY A 415 -12.94 1.18 -9.29
C GLY A 415 -13.68 -0.12 -9.03
N THR A 416 -13.16 -1.28 -9.48
CA THR A 416 -13.80 -2.59 -9.29
C THR A 416 -13.23 -3.35 -8.10
N PHE A 417 -11.98 -3.07 -7.72
CA PHE A 417 -11.26 -3.79 -6.66
C PHE A 417 -10.72 -2.81 -5.60
N ALA A 418 -10.61 -3.30 -4.37
CA ALA A 418 -10.13 -2.54 -3.22
C ALA A 418 -8.67 -2.87 -2.84
N ALA A 419 -7.91 -3.52 -3.73
CA ALA A 419 -6.45 -3.62 -3.64
C ALA A 419 -5.83 -2.22 -3.53
N LYS A 420 -4.77 -2.10 -2.72
CA LYS A 420 -4.06 -0.83 -2.53
C LYS A 420 -2.58 -1.08 -2.33
N CYS A 421 -1.74 -0.24 -2.92
CA CYS A 421 -0.32 -0.14 -2.63
C CYS A 421 0.04 1.28 -2.21
N GLY A 422 1.17 1.43 -1.51
CA GLY A 422 1.73 2.72 -1.12
C GLY A 422 2.06 3.59 -2.33
N SER A 423 2.32 4.88 -2.10
CA SER A 423 2.63 5.79 -3.22
C SER A 423 3.97 5.47 -3.87
N THR A 424 4.98 5.14 -3.06
CA THR A 424 6.33 4.81 -3.54
C THR A 424 6.94 3.59 -2.85
N ASP A 425 6.30 3.14 -1.76
CA ASP A 425 6.80 2.08 -0.90
C ASP A 425 6.75 0.71 -1.62
N VAL A 426 7.86 -0.04 -1.66
CA VAL A 426 7.92 -1.34 -2.33
C VAL A 426 7.12 -2.42 -1.62
N GLU A 427 7.11 -2.47 -0.28
CA GLU A 427 6.42 -3.53 0.49
C GLU A 427 5.25 -2.98 1.31
N LYS A 428 4.40 -2.17 0.66
CA LYS A 428 3.23 -1.57 1.31
C LYS A 428 1.96 -1.77 0.51
N CYS A 429 1.71 -3.01 0.11
CA CYS A 429 0.43 -3.39 -0.47
C CYS A 429 -0.48 -3.98 0.60
N SER A 430 -1.72 -3.49 0.67
CA SER A 430 -2.77 -3.93 1.58
C SER A 430 -3.98 -4.46 0.82
N ASN A 431 -4.88 -5.12 1.55
CA ASN A 431 -6.10 -5.72 1.02
C ASN A 431 -5.86 -6.80 -0.05
N MET A 432 -4.72 -7.48 0.00
CA MET A 432 -4.40 -8.60 -0.89
C MET A 432 -3.68 -9.68 -0.10
N VAL A 433 -4.02 -10.93 -0.37
CA VAL A 433 -3.34 -12.09 0.23
C VAL A 433 -3.06 -13.11 -0.85
N VAL A 434 -1.81 -13.59 -0.90
CA VAL A 434 -1.36 -14.62 -1.83
C VAL A 434 -1.32 -15.97 -1.13
N GLY A 435 -1.91 -16.99 -1.74
CA GLY A 435 -1.95 -18.35 -1.19
C GLY A 435 -2.73 -19.30 -2.10
N ASN A 436 -2.55 -20.61 -1.95
CA ASN A 436 -3.28 -21.63 -2.74
C ASN A 436 -3.16 -21.47 -4.27
N GLY A 437 -2.05 -20.94 -4.78
CA GLY A 437 -1.89 -20.64 -6.21
C GLY A 437 -2.76 -19.48 -6.72
N LYS A 438 -3.31 -18.67 -5.80
CA LYS A 438 -4.22 -17.57 -6.07
C LYS A 438 -3.76 -16.29 -5.38
N ILE A 439 -4.29 -15.16 -5.83
CA ILE A 439 -4.34 -13.92 -5.05
C ILE A 439 -5.79 -13.58 -4.75
N TYR A 440 -6.08 -13.31 -3.49
CA TYR A 440 -7.39 -12.95 -2.98
C TYR A 440 -7.47 -11.43 -2.80
N VAL A 441 -8.47 -10.81 -3.42
CA VAL A 441 -8.63 -9.35 -3.50
C VAL A 441 -10.10 -9.00 -3.26
N PRO A 442 -10.41 -8.05 -2.36
CA PRO A 442 -11.77 -7.58 -2.19
C PRO A 442 -12.23 -6.78 -3.41
N SER A 443 -13.50 -6.92 -3.78
CA SER A 443 -14.17 -5.96 -4.65
C SER A 443 -14.21 -4.58 -3.99
N ALA A 444 -14.32 -3.53 -4.80
CA ALA A 444 -14.70 -2.23 -4.31
C ALA A 444 -16.09 -2.30 -3.68
N GLU A 445 -16.31 -1.52 -2.62
CA GLU A 445 -17.63 -1.47 -2.00
C GLU A 445 -18.71 -1.12 -3.01
N HIS A 446 -19.85 -1.79 -2.90
CA HIS A 446 -21.04 -1.52 -3.68
C HIS A 446 -22.28 -1.52 -2.78
N GLN A 447 -23.42 -1.16 -3.36
CA GLN A 447 -24.70 -1.18 -2.68
C GLN A 447 -25.09 -2.63 -2.37
N GLY A 448 -25.46 -2.90 -1.12
CA GLY A 448 -26.09 -4.15 -0.70
C GLY A 448 -27.58 -4.20 -1.02
N GLN A 449 -28.30 -5.10 -0.36
CA GLN A 449 -29.76 -5.20 -0.50
C GLN A 449 -30.50 -4.04 0.16
N SER A 450 -29.98 -3.52 1.28
CA SER A 450 -30.52 -2.33 1.93
C SER A 450 -30.12 -1.08 1.16
N PRO A 451 -31.00 -0.09 0.96
CA PRO A 451 -30.69 1.18 0.27
C PRO A 451 -29.58 2.03 0.92
N THR A 452 -29.23 1.76 2.18
CA THR A 452 -28.17 2.45 2.92
C THR A 452 -27.02 1.51 3.32
N GLY A 453 -27.10 0.24 2.92
CA GLY A 453 -26.09 -0.77 3.21
C GLY A 453 -25.01 -0.84 2.15
N ARG A 454 -23.76 -0.83 2.58
CA ARG A 454 -22.60 -1.11 1.73
C ARG A 454 -22.11 -2.52 2.00
N THR A 455 -21.61 -3.18 0.97
CA THR A 455 -20.98 -4.50 1.09
C THR A 455 -19.89 -4.64 0.03
N ASN A 456 -19.09 -5.69 0.16
CA ASN A 456 -18.19 -6.16 -0.87
C ASN A 456 -18.06 -7.69 -0.80
N GLU A 457 -17.17 -8.22 -1.63
CA GLU A 457 -16.84 -9.64 -1.69
C GLU A 457 -15.34 -9.83 -1.72
N LEU A 458 -14.85 -10.93 -1.16
CA LEU A 458 -13.50 -11.41 -1.43
C LEU A 458 -13.53 -12.31 -2.68
N LEU A 459 -12.80 -11.89 -3.70
CA LEU A 459 -12.67 -12.57 -4.99
C LEU A 459 -11.26 -13.15 -5.11
N SER A 460 -11.03 -14.03 -6.08
CA SER A 460 -9.69 -14.55 -6.33
C SER A 460 -9.30 -14.59 -7.81
N PHE A 461 -8.00 -14.52 -8.04
CA PHE A 461 -7.37 -14.65 -9.35
C PHE A 461 -6.34 -15.76 -9.32
N ASP A 462 -6.37 -16.61 -10.33
CA ASP A 462 -5.43 -17.72 -10.49
C ASP A 462 -4.07 -17.17 -10.94
N LEU A 463 -2.99 -17.57 -10.25
CA LEU A 463 -1.65 -17.06 -10.53
C LEU A 463 -1.00 -17.74 -11.75
N GLU A 464 -1.51 -18.88 -12.19
CA GLU A 464 -1.00 -19.57 -13.39
C GLU A 464 -1.49 -18.88 -14.67
N THR A 465 -2.76 -18.48 -14.70
CA THR A 465 -3.45 -17.97 -15.88
C THR A 465 -3.73 -16.48 -15.84
N GLY A 466 -3.68 -15.86 -14.66
CA GLY A 466 -4.04 -14.46 -14.43
C GLY A 466 -5.54 -14.18 -14.48
N LYS A 467 -6.37 -15.22 -14.62
CA LYS A 467 -7.82 -15.08 -14.76
C LYS A 467 -8.50 -15.04 -13.40
N GLN A 468 -9.54 -14.22 -13.30
CA GLN A 468 -10.45 -14.28 -12.15
C GLN A 468 -11.11 -15.65 -12.10
N THR A 469 -11.16 -16.25 -10.91
CA THR A 469 -11.84 -17.52 -10.67
C THR A 469 -13.32 -17.29 -10.33
N THR A 470 -14.06 -18.37 -10.05
CA THR A 470 -15.42 -18.30 -9.52
C THR A 470 -15.48 -18.18 -7.99
N ASP A 471 -14.32 -18.13 -7.31
CA ASP A 471 -14.25 -18.00 -5.87
C ASP A 471 -14.87 -16.68 -5.42
N ARG A 472 -15.73 -16.76 -4.41
CA ARG A 472 -16.41 -15.62 -3.84
C ARG A 472 -16.78 -15.91 -2.39
N ALA A 473 -16.41 -15.00 -1.49
CA ALA A 473 -16.95 -14.94 -0.14
C ALA A 473 -17.61 -13.57 0.07
N ASP A 474 -18.89 -13.55 0.39
CA ASP A 474 -19.66 -12.33 0.59
C ASP A 474 -19.44 -11.79 2.00
N ALA A 475 -19.02 -10.53 2.14
CA ALA A 475 -18.92 -9.88 3.45
C ALA A 475 -20.28 -9.91 4.19
N GLY A 476 -21.38 -9.96 3.44
CA GLY A 476 -22.73 -9.99 3.98
C GLY A 476 -23.29 -8.59 4.19
N GLU A 477 -24.60 -8.52 4.34
CA GLU A 477 -25.34 -7.26 4.30
C GLU A 477 -24.82 -6.25 5.34
N ARG A 478 -24.45 -5.05 4.86
CA ARG A 478 -23.90 -3.93 5.64
C ARG A 478 -22.50 -4.17 6.27
N TYR A 479 -21.76 -5.18 5.83
CA TYR A 479 -20.36 -5.40 6.21
C TYR A 479 -19.43 -5.21 5.02
N THR A 480 -18.23 -4.68 5.28
CA THR A 480 -17.13 -4.68 4.29
C THR A 480 -16.01 -5.57 4.81
N MET A 481 -15.44 -6.43 3.97
CA MET A 481 -14.44 -7.42 4.32
C MET A 481 -13.07 -7.13 3.70
N TYR A 482 -12.02 -7.35 4.48
CA TYR A 482 -10.62 -7.19 4.08
C TYR A 482 -9.79 -8.42 4.50
N PRO A 483 -9.05 -9.06 3.58
CA PRO A 483 -8.20 -10.18 3.92
C PRO A 483 -6.96 -9.70 4.69
N LEU A 484 -6.56 -10.44 5.73
CA LEU A 484 -5.42 -10.11 6.59
C LEU A 484 -4.19 -10.97 6.30
N ARG A 485 -4.37 -12.29 6.20
CA ARG A 485 -3.31 -13.26 5.91
C ARG A 485 -3.87 -14.63 5.54
N MET A 486 -3.00 -15.50 5.03
CA MET A 486 -3.25 -16.93 5.00
C MET A 486 -3.11 -17.55 6.40
N ASP A 487 -3.83 -18.65 6.62
CA ASP A 487 -3.71 -19.56 7.75
C ASP A 487 -3.84 -21.00 7.23
N GLY A 488 -2.70 -21.65 6.97
CA GLY A 488 -2.71 -22.86 6.14
C GLY A 488 -3.32 -22.55 4.77
N SER A 489 -4.31 -23.34 4.35
CA SER A 489 -5.10 -23.04 3.14
C SER A 489 -6.26 -22.07 3.34
N ASN A 490 -6.51 -21.59 4.56
CA ASN A 490 -7.61 -20.67 4.85
C ASN A 490 -7.16 -19.21 4.77
N ILE A 491 -8.10 -18.29 4.63
CA ILE A 491 -7.85 -16.85 4.66
C ILE A 491 -8.47 -16.30 5.94
N ILE A 492 -7.67 -15.58 6.74
CA ILE A 492 -8.20 -14.80 7.86
C ILE A 492 -8.59 -13.43 7.32
N ALA A 493 -9.83 -13.01 7.57
CA ALA A 493 -10.34 -11.72 7.13
C ALA A 493 -11.03 -10.97 8.28
N TYR A 494 -10.97 -9.64 8.23
CA TYR A 494 -11.71 -8.76 9.12
C TYR A 494 -12.88 -8.14 8.38
N LYS A 495 -14.04 -8.11 9.04
CA LYS A 495 -15.28 -7.52 8.54
C LYS A 495 -15.58 -6.28 9.35
N VAL A 496 -15.51 -5.12 8.71
CA VAL A 496 -15.87 -3.81 9.26
C VAL A 496 -17.37 -3.81 9.56
N PRO A 497 -17.78 -3.45 10.78
CA PRO A 497 -19.18 -3.56 11.17
C PRO A 497 -20.08 -2.44 10.68
N PRO A 498 -21.40 -2.71 10.57
CA PRO A 498 -22.42 -1.68 10.48
C PRO A 498 -22.61 -0.93 11.82
N TYR A 499 -23.46 0.11 11.80
CA TYR A 499 -23.74 0.97 12.96
C TYR A 499 -24.47 0.28 14.14
N ASP A 500 -24.88 -0.97 14.01
CA ASP A 500 -25.69 -1.72 14.98
C ASP A 500 -25.06 -3.07 15.37
N LYS A 501 -23.84 -3.38 14.90
CA LYS A 501 -23.10 -4.61 15.23
C LYS A 501 -21.62 -4.30 15.52
N GLY A 502 -20.86 -5.27 16.02
CA GLY A 502 -19.41 -5.16 16.17
C GLY A 502 -18.66 -5.90 15.07
N GLY A 503 -17.39 -5.55 14.85
CA GLY A 503 -16.61 -6.14 13.76
C GLY A 503 -16.37 -7.63 13.96
N GLN A 504 -16.04 -8.32 12.87
CA GLN A 504 -15.87 -9.77 12.89
C GLN A 504 -14.52 -10.20 12.35
N ILE A 505 -13.97 -11.26 12.93
CA ILE A 505 -12.90 -12.04 12.31
C ILE A 505 -13.51 -13.35 11.82
N VAL A 506 -13.23 -13.67 10.56
CA VAL A 506 -13.66 -14.92 9.92
C VAL A 506 -12.47 -15.66 9.36
N SER A 507 -12.54 -16.99 9.40
CA SER A 507 -11.72 -17.87 8.57
C SER A 507 -12.53 -18.26 7.34
N ILE A 508 -11.97 -18.05 6.16
CA ILE A 508 -12.57 -18.41 4.88
C ILE A 508 -11.82 -19.63 4.36
N ASP A 509 -12.51 -20.74 4.14
CA ASP A 509 -11.91 -21.92 3.53
C ASP A 509 -11.46 -21.59 2.09
N GLY A 510 -10.16 -21.68 1.80
CA GLY A 510 -9.61 -21.21 0.53
C GLY A 510 -9.99 -22.03 -0.70
N ARG A 511 -10.72 -23.14 -0.52
CA ARG A 511 -11.22 -24.00 -1.60
C ARG A 511 -12.72 -23.80 -1.85
N THR A 512 -13.51 -23.77 -0.79
CA THR A 512 -14.98 -23.70 -0.84
C THR A 512 -15.50 -22.28 -0.65
N MET A 513 -14.63 -21.36 -0.22
CA MET A 513 -14.95 -19.97 0.15
C MET A 513 -15.97 -19.84 1.28
N LYS A 514 -16.20 -20.91 2.04
CA LYS A 514 -17.10 -20.91 3.19
C LYS A 514 -16.49 -20.16 4.36
N GLU A 515 -17.24 -19.19 4.90
CA GLU A 515 -16.83 -18.45 6.10
C GLU A 515 -17.14 -19.22 7.39
N THR A 516 -16.23 -19.10 8.36
CA THR A 516 -16.40 -19.56 9.74
C THR A 516 -16.09 -18.39 10.68
N LEU A 517 -17.04 -18.04 11.55
CA LEU A 517 -16.86 -16.96 12.51
C LEU A 517 -15.84 -17.36 13.60
N LEU A 518 -14.81 -16.55 13.77
CA LEU A 518 -13.79 -16.72 14.81
C LEU A 518 -13.89 -15.68 15.92
N MET A 519 -14.44 -14.51 15.65
CA MET A 519 -14.63 -13.45 16.63
C MET A 519 -15.73 -12.50 16.18
N GLU A 520 -16.56 -12.04 17.10
CA GLU A 520 -17.48 -10.93 16.93
C GLU A 520 -17.34 -9.96 18.10
N ASN A 521 -17.00 -8.71 17.79
CA ASN A 521 -16.77 -7.67 18.78
C ASN A 521 -18.08 -7.10 19.34
N PRO A 522 -18.05 -6.45 20.52
CA PRO A 522 -19.23 -5.82 21.09
C PRO A 522 -19.85 -4.76 20.16
N ALA A 523 -21.18 -4.72 20.10
CA ALA A 523 -21.92 -3.76 19.28
C ALA A 523 -22.10 -2.39 19.95
N ASP A 524 -21.70 -2.26 21.23
CA ASP A 524 -21.79 -1.04 22.02
C ASP A 524 -21.20 0.16 21.26
N LYS A 525 -21.94 1.27 21.24
CA LYS A 525 -21.64 2.43 20.40
C LYS A 525 -20.21 2.94 20.58
N ASP A 526 -19.75 3.07 21.82
CA ASP A 526 -18.44 3.64 22.13
C ASP A 526 -17.30 2.65 21.80
N ILE A 527 -17.54 1.35 22.01
CA ILE A 527 -16.59 0.29 21.66
C ILE A 527 -16.45 0.22 20.14
N ARG A 528 -17.56 0.17 19.41
CA ARG A 528 -17.58 0.17 17.95
C ARG A 528 -16.96 1.45 17.38
N ARG A 529 -17.23 2.62 17.97
CA ARG A 529 -16.58 3.88 17.55
C ARG A 529 -15.05 3.78 17.68
N ALA A 530 -14.56 3.24 18.80
CA ALA A 530 -13.13 3.02 18.98
C ALA A 530 -12.58 2.02 17.97
N GLU A 531 -13.25 0.89 17.74
CA GLU A 531 -12.89 -0.12 16.73
C GLU A 531 -12.81 0.46 15.31
N THR A 532 -13.88 1.12 14.86
CA THR A 532 -13.99 1.69 13.51
C THR A 532 -13.09 2.90 13.26
N SER A 533 -12.49 3.47 14.31
CA SER A 533 -11.42 4.47 14.14
C SER A 533 -10.13 3.87 13.55
N PHE A 534 -10.00 2.53 13.54
CA PHE A 534 -8.92 1.79 12.89
C PHE A 534 -9.41 1.18 11.58
N SER A 535 -9.34 1.94 10.49
CA SER A 535 -9.70 1.43 9.16
C SER A 535 -8.55 0.64 8.50
N PRO A 536 -8.81 -0.57 7.99
CA PRO A 536 -7.86 -1.32 7.16
C PRO A 536 -7.45 -0.60 5.86
N GLU A 537 -8.28 0.32 5.35
CA GLU A 537 -8.02 0.98 4.05
C GLU A 537 -7.00 2.11 4.12
N PHE A 538 -6.85 2.76 5.28
CA PHE A 538 -6.12 4.00 5.38
C PHE A 538 -4.75 3.80 6.02
N SER A 539 -4.69 3.47 7.32
CA SER A 539 -3.42 3.51 8.09
C SER A 539 -3.49 2.71 9.41
N SER A 540 -4.02 1.49 9.39
CA SER A 540 -4.12 0.65 10.60
C SER A 540 -3.44 -0.70 10.42
N GLU A 541 -2.76 -1.15 11.46
CA GLU A 541 -2.18 -2.49 11.52
C GLU A 541 -3.11 -3.39 12.35
N LEU A 542 -3.56 -4.48 11.73
CA LEU A 542 -4.43 -5.48 12.37
C LEU A 542 -3.62 -6.75 12.62
N ARG A 543 -3.65 -7.24 13.87
CA ARG A 543 -3.02 -8.50 14.28
C ARG A 543 -4.05 -9.40 14.91
N TYR A 544 -4.27 -10.57 14.31
CA TYR A 544 -5.15 -11.59 14.83
C TYR A 544 -4.41 -12.93 15.02
N ARG A 545 -4.51 -13.47 16.23
CA ARG A 545 -4.02 -14.81 16.57
C ARG A 545 -4.70 -15.34 17.83
N GLY A 546 -5.12 -16.60 17.84
CA GLY A 546 -5.53 -17.30 19.06
C GLY A 546 -6.69 -16.60 19.78
N GLY A 547 -7.68 -16.12 19.03
CA GLY A 547 -8.82 -15.40 19.60
C GLY A 547 -8.47 -14.02 20.17
N LYS A 548 -7.34 -13.41 19.76
CA LYS A 548 -6.95 -12.04 20.12
C LYS A 548 -6.86 -11.18 18.87
N LEU A 549 -7.54 -10.05 18.87
CA LEU A 549 -7.45 -9.03 17.83
C LEU A 549 -6.85 -7.76 18.43
N PHE A 550 -5.83 -7.21 17.76
CA PHE A 550 -5.28 -5.89 18.03
C PHE A 550 -5.38 -5.04 16.78
N MET A 551 -5.86 -3.81 16.92
CA MET A 551 -5.94 -2.82 15.84
C MET A 551 -5.19 -1.58 16.29
N SER A 552 -4.20 -1.14 15.52
CA SER A 552 -3.29 -0.08 15.96
C SER A 552 -3.00 0.97 14.90
N LYS A 553 -2.71 2.19 15.35
CA LYS A 553 -2.37 3.31 14.46
C LYS A 553 -0.95 3.17 13.93
N GLN A 554 -0.73 3.68 12.73
CA GLN A 554 0.62 3.84 12.15
C GLN A 554 1.23 5.22 12.40
N ASN A 555 0.39 6.22 12.70
CA ASN A 555 0.82 7.56 13.04
C ASN A 555 -0.03 8.11 14.20
N VAL A 556 0.57 8.99 14.99
CA VAL A 556 -0.09 9.76 16.05
C VAL A 556 0.10 11.24 15.78
N SER A 557 -0.89 12.04 16.14
CA SER A 557 -0.87 13.49 15.95
C SER A 557 -1.49 14.15 17.18
N LYS A 558 -1.40 15.48 17.24
CA LYS A 558 -2.13 16.26 18.24
C LYS A 558 -3.62 15.85 18.21
N PRO A 559 -4.24 15.55 19.37
CA PRO A 559 -5.66 15.21 19.43
C PRO A 559 -6.52 16.30 18.80
N TYR A 560 -7.48 15.91 17.97
CA TYR A 560 -8.39 16.84 17.27
C TYR A 560 -9.75 16.99 17.97
N SER A 561 -10.09 16.11 18.91
CA SER A 561 -11.35 16.15 19.65
C SER A 561 -11.14 15.79 21.13
N THR A 562 -12.22 15.90 21.91
CA THR A 562 -12.26 15.46 23.31
C THR A 562 -12.61 13.97 23.45
N ASP A 563 -12.90 13.26 22.35
CA ASP A 563 -13.21 11.84 22.40
C ASP A 563 -11.94 11.04 22.75
N PRO A 564 -12.05 9.93 23.50
CA PRO A 564 -10.91 9.07 23.78
C PRO A 564 -10.31 8.51 22.47
N GLU A 565 -9.05 8.85 22.21
CA GLU A 565 -8.26 8.25 21.14
C GLU A 565 -7.31 7.19 21.71
N TYR A 566 -7.03 6.16 20.91
CA TYR A 566 -6.20 5.04 21.32
C TYR A 566 -5.03 4.86 20.36
N LEU A 567 -3.85 4.50 20.91
CA LEU A 567 -2.72 3.99 20.11
C LEU A 567 -3.10 2.64 19.48
N PHE A 568 -3.77 1.80 20.26
CA PHE A 568 -4.39 0.57 19.80
C PHE A 568 -5.61 0.19 20.65
N VAL A 569 -6.53 -0.54 20.05
CA VAL A 569 -7.63 -1.24 20.73
C VAL A 569 -7.44 -2.74 20.61
N SER A 570 -7.95 -3.49 21.59
CA SER A 570 -7.85 -4.95 21.54
C SER A 570 -9.04 -5.70 22.12
N PHE A 571 -9.24 -6.90 21.56
CA PHE A 571 -10.37 -7.76 21.84
C PHE A 571 -9.92 -9.20 22.08
N THR A 572 -10.66 -9.92 22.91
CA THR A 572 -10.44 -11.34 23.19
C THR A 572 -11.73 -12.14 23.12
N ALA A 573 -11.68 -13.28 22.43
CA ALA A 573 -12.68 -14.34 22.43
C ALA A 573 -12.07 -15.64 23.00
N SER A 574 -12.90 -16.61 23.40
CA SER A 574 -12.49 -17.84 24.09
C SER A 574 -13.33 -19.04 23.66
#